data_AF-A0A0B6YA06-F1
#
_entry.id   AF-A0A0B6YA06-F1
#
_cell.length_a   1.000
_cell.length_b   1.000
_cell.length_c   1.000
_cell.angle_alpha   90.00
_cell.angle_beta   90.00
_cell.angle_gamma   90.00
#
_symmetry.space_group_name_H-M   'P 1'
#
loop_
_entity.id
_entity.type
_entity.pdbx_description
1 polymer ?
#
loop_
_entity_poly.entity_id
_entity_poly.type
_entity_poly.pdbx_seq_one_letter_code
_entity_poly.pdbx_strand_id
1 'polypeptide(L)'
;FEESWMSLLGVLNPVSHTDHELSPEEEIEQVQGMVIAVKAITSLLMQSSLVPNAGNPASGFYETRPRDKPLAFLHTRCGKKLSVIRGLIEQEIINLCAARPDRMVPQSYSGSPSDRTSLSLYECNLERELGSEDFSLGQISVESTWSLVGSLDNNLSNSDTTDSL
;
A
#
# COMPACT_ATOMS: atom_id res chain seq x y z
N PHE A 1 7.82 17.89 -7.99
CA PHE A 1 8.31 16.90 -7.00
C PHE A 1 9.77 17.18 -6.66
N GLU A 2 10.58 17.38 -7.70
CA GLU A 2 12.02 17.63 -7.73
C GLU A 2 12.46 18.81 -6.86
N GLU A 3 11.73 19.93 -6.91
CA GLU A 3 12.03 21.12 -6.10
C GLU A 3 11.95 20.83 -4.60
N SER A 4 10.84 20.21 -4.16
CA SER A 4 10.64 19.80 -2.77
C SER A 4 11.67 18.75 -2.34
N TRP A 5 11.96 17.79 -3.22
CA TRP A 5 12.99 16.77 -3.01
C TRP A 5 14.38 17.40 -2.76
N MET A 6 14.83 18.29 -3.66
CA MET A 6 16.12 18.96 -3.52
C MET A 6 16.21 19.83 -2.26
N SER A 7 15.12 20.52 -1.92
CA SER A 7 15.05 21.38 -0.73
C SER A 7 15.21 20.56 0.55
N LEU A 8 14.55 19.41 0.65
CA LEU A 8 14.64 18.52 1.80
C LEU A 8 16.01 17.85 1.93
N LEU A 9 16.65 17.50 0.81
CA LEU A 9 18.03 17.00 0.82
C LEU A 9 19.03 18.05 1.31
N GLY A 10 18.79 19.33 1.02
CA GLY A 10 19.59 20.43 1.57
C GLY A 10 19.55 20.52 3.10
N VAL A 11 18.39 20.21 3.71
CA VAL A 11 18.25 20.16 5.18
C VAL A 11 19.00 18.97 5.79
N LEU A 12 19.07 17.84 5.08
CA LEU A 12 19.82 16.66 5.53
C LEU A 12 21.33 16.80 5.37
N ASN A 13 21.78 17.60 4.42
CA ASN A 13 23.19 17.85 4.16
C ASN A 13 23.50 19.35 4.26
N PRO A 14 23.41 19.92 5.48
CA PRO A 14 23.68 21.33 5.69
C PRO A 14 25.12 21.63 5.27
N VAL A 15 25.30 22.69 4.48
CA VAL A 15 26.63 23.14 4.08
C VAL A 15 27.33 23.62 5.35
N SER A 16 28.37 22.91 5.77
CA SER A 16 29.19 23.33 6.92
C SER A 16 29.91 24.63 6.58
N HIS A 17 29.47 25.73 7.17
CA HIS A 17 30.29 26.93 7.24
C HIS A 17 31.36 26.67 8.30
N THR A 18 32.51 26.18 7.86
CA THR A 18 33.57 25.53 8.66
C THR A 18 34.34 26.43 9.64
N ASP A 19 33.84 27.62 9.99
CA ASP A 19 34.59 28.58 10.82
C ASP A 19 33.96 28.87 12.19
N HIS A 20 32.78 28.32 12.51
CA HIS A 20 32.15 28.44 13.83
C HIS A 20 31.70 27.08 14.37
N GLU A 21 32.10 26.76 15.61
CA GLU A 21 31.48 25.68 16.40
C GLU A 21 30.03 26.05 16.66
N LEU A 22 29.12 25.13 16.34
CA LEU A 22 27.70 25.27 16.65
C LEU A 22 27.51 25.28 18.17
N SER A 23 26.62 26.13 18.66
CA SER A 23 26.14 26.01 20.03
C SER A 23 25.37 24.69 20.20
N PRO A 24 25.30 24.14 21.42
CA PRO A 24 24.55 22.91 21.65
C PRO A 24 23.06 23.06 21.31
N GLU A 25 22.50 24.27 21.41
CA GLU A 25 21.13 24.56 20.96
C GLU A 25 20.99 24.44 19.43
N GLU A 26 21.97 24.96 18.66
CA GLU A 26 21.97 24.88 17.20
C GLU A 26 22.12 23.43 16.71
N GLU A 27 22.92 22.62 17.40
CA GLU A 27 23.03 21.17 17.12
C GLU A 27 21.68 20.45 17.31
N ILE A 28 20.94 20.78 18.38
CA ILE A 28 19.62 20.20 18.64
C ILE A 28 18.64 20.59 17.54
N GLU A 29 18.60 21.87 17.16
CA GLU A 29 17.73 22.36 16.09
C GLU A 29 18.05 21.70 14.74
N GLN A 30 19.33 21.53 14.43
CA GLN A 30 19.79 20.84 13.24
C GLN A 30 19.29 19.38 13.21
N VAL A 31 19.46 18.64 14.30
CA VAL A 31 19.00 17.25 14.40
C VAL A 31 17.48 17.16 14.27
N GLN A 32 16.73 18.06 14.91
CA GLN A 32 15.27 18.09 14.77
C GLN A 32 14.84 18.39 13.33
N GLY A 33 15.53 19.33 12.66
CA GLY A 33 15.35 19.63 11.24
C GLY A 33 15.57 18.41 10.37
N MET A 34 16.64 17.65 10.62
CA MET A 34 16.92 16.40 9.89
C MET A 34 15.80 15.36 10.09
N VAL A 35 15.29 15.18 11.31
CA VAL A 35 14.17 14.24 11.58
C VAL A 35 12.92 14.64 10.81
N ILE A 36 12.59 15.94 10.78
CA ILE A 36 11.45 16.45 10.02
C ILE A 36 11.67 16.24 8.51
N ALA A 37 12.88 16.49 8.01
CA ALA A 37 13.22 16.29 6.60
C ALA A 37 13.06 14.82 6.19
N VAL A 38 13.51 13.86 7.00
CA VAL A 38 13.29 12.41 6.74
C VAL A 38 11.80 12.08 6.69
N LYS A 39 11.00 12.61 7.62
CA LYS A 39 9.54 12.40 7.62
C LYS A 39 8.88 12.98 6.37
N ALA A 40 9.26 14.19 5.98
CA ALA A 40 8.74 14.86 4.79
C ALA A 40 9.14 14.14 3.50
N ILE A 41 10.39 13.67 3.39
CA ILE A 41 10.85 12.86 2.26
C ILE A 41 10.05 11.55 2.17
N THR A 42 9.86 10.88 3.31
CA THR A 42 9.07 9.65 3.37
C THR A 42 7.64 9.92 2.89
N SER A 43 7.00 10.99 3.38
CA SER A 43 5.65 11.39 2.94
C SER A 43 5.59 11.73 1.45
N LEU A 44 6.59 12.43 0.92
CA LEU A 44 6.68 12.79 -0.49
C LEU A 44 6.80 11.55 -1.39
N LEU A 45 7.63 10.59 -1.01
CA LEU A 45 7.77 9.31 -1.72
C LEU A 45 6.48 8.49 -1.66
N MET A 46 5.85 8.42 -0.48
CA MET A 46 4.55 7.76 -0.29
C MET A 46 3.47 8.40 -1.17
N GLN A 47 3.39 9.74 -1.24
CA GLN A 47 2.44 10.41 -2.13
C GLN A 47 2.73 10.12 -3.61
N SER A 48 4.01 10.04 -3.99
CA SER A 48 4.38 9.70 -5.37
C SER A 48 4.02 8.26 -5.78
N SER A 49 3.77 7.36 -4.82
CA SER A 49 3.35 5.97 -5.08
C SER A 49 1.82 5.79 -5.09
N LEU A 50 1.04 6.86 -4.91
CA LEU A 50 -0.42 6.80 -5.00
C LEU A 50 -0.88 6.38 -6.40
N VAL A 51 -1.95 5.59 -6.45
CA VAL A 51 -2.63 5.15 -7.67
C VAL A 51 -4.09 5.59 -7.66
N PRO A 52 -4.72 5.86 -8.82
CA PRO A 52 -4.11 5.93 -10.15
C PRO A 52 -3.30 7.23 -10.37
N ASN A 53 -3.51 8.25 -9.54
CA ASN A 53 -2.95 9.59 -9.73
C ASN A 53 -1.81 9.83 -8.73
N ALA A 54 -0.57 9.59 -9.17
CA ALA A 54 0.63 9.85 -8.36
C ALA A 54 0.68 11.30 -7.86
N GLY A 55 0.97 11.48 -6.58
CA GLY A 55 1.09 12.78 -5.92
C GLY A 55 -0.23 13.50 -5.62
N ASN A 56 -1.39 12.92 -5.95
CA ASN A 56 -2.69 13.54 -5.70
C ASN A 56 -3.48 12.80 -4.61
N PRO A 57 -3.38 13.21 -3.34
CA PRO A 57 -4.10 12.56 -2.23
C PRO A 57 -5.62 12.75 -2.29
N ALA A 58 -6.14 13.69 -3.10
CA ALA A 58 -7.58 13.90 -3.23
C ALA A 58 -8.27 12.88 -4.15
N SER A 59 -7.49 12.16 -4.97
CA SER A 59 -8.04 11.20 -5.96
C SER A 59 -7.20 9.93 -6.11
N GLY A 60 -6.18 9.76 -5.28
CA GLY A 60 -5.29 8.62 -5.27
C GLY A 60 -5.25 7.97 -3.90
N PHE A 61 -4.98 6.67 -3.88
CA PHE A 61 -4.89 5.83 -2.70
C PHE A 61 -3.61 5.01 -2.75
N TYR A 62 -3.18 4.48 -1.61
CA TYR A 62 -2.01 3.60 -1.56
C TYR A 62 -2.36 2.25 -2.17
N GLU A 63 -1.59 1.81 -3.18
CA GLU A 63 -1.74 0.47 -3.75
C GLU A 63 -1.65 -0.58 -2.64
N THR A 64 -2.58 -1.52 -2.61
CA THR A 64 -2.53 -2.66 -1.69
C THR A 64 -2.34 -3.93 -2.48
N ARG A 65 -1.38 -4.76 -2.10
CA ARG A 65 -1.21 -6.11 -2.63
C ARG A 65 -1.26 -7.12 -1.50
N PRO A 66 -2.37 -7.87 -1.36
CA PRO A 66 -2.55 -8.77 -0.24
C PRO A 66 -1.53 -9.91 -0.23
N ARG A 67 -1.28 -10.44 0.96
CA ARG A 67 -0.47 -11.65 1.16
C ARG A 67 -1.27 -12.93 0.99
N ASP A 68 -2.57 -12.85 1.23
CA ASP A 68 -3.45 -14.01 1.19
C ASP A 68 -3.81 -14.35 -0.25
N LYS A 69 -3.71 -15.65 -0.58
CA LYS A 69 -4.01 -16.16 -1.91
C LYS A 69 -5.51 -16.36 -2.08
N PRO A 70 -6.04 -16.19 -3.30
CA PRO A 70 -7.43 -16.56 -3.59
C PRO A 70 -7.71 -18.00 -3.18
N LEU A 71 -8.85 -18.20 -2.51
CA LEU A 71 -9.26 -19.52 -2.06
C LEU A 71 -9.54 -20.43 -3.27
N ALA A 72 -8.79 -21.53 -3.39
CA ALA A 72 -8.92 -22.47 -4.52
C ALA A 72 -10.36 -22.97 -4.74
N PHE A 73 -11.13 -23.11 -3.65
CA PHE A 73 -12.54 -23.51 -3.68
C PHE A 73 -13.41 -22.61 -4.56
N LEU A 74 -13.12 -21.31 -4.63
CA LEU A 74 -13.91 -20.34 -5.40
C LEU A 74 -13.88 -20.61 -6.91
N HIS A 75 -12.87 -21.35 -7.40
CA HIS A 75 -12.80 -21.74 -8.80
C HIS A 75 -13.74 -22.91 -9.17
N THR A 76 -14.28 -23.63 -8.18
CA THR A 76 -15.23 -24.72 -8.42
C THR A 76 -16.61 -24.18 -8.83
N ARG A 77 -17.46 -25.02 -9.44
CA ARG A 77 -18.85 -24.62 -9.77
C ARG A 77 -19.67 -24.22 -8.54
N CYS A 78 -19.44 -24.90 -7.41
CA CYS A 78 -20.09 -24.57 -6.14
C CYS A 78 -19.55 -23.24 -5.59
N GLY A 79 -18.23 -23.06 -5.59
CA GLY A 79 -17.55 -21.84 -5.19
C GLY A 79 -18.08 -20.62 -5.94
N LYS A 80 -18.20 -20.69 -7.27
CA LYS A 80 -18.76 -19.60 -8.09
C LYS A 80 -20.19 -19.21 -7.68
N LYS A 81 -21.05 -20.18 -7.35
CA LYS A 81 -22.40 -19.90 -6.85
C LYS A 81 -22.37 -19.23 -5.48
N LEU A 82 -21.48 -19.69 -4.59
CA LEU A 82 -21.29 -19.10 -3.28
C LEU A 82 -20.77 -17.66 -3.37
N SER A 83 -19.82 -17.38 -4.26
CA SER A 83 -19.26 -16.04 -4.49
C SER A 83 -20.34 -15.01 -4.83
N VAL A 84 -21.34 -15.39 -5.65
CA VAL A 84 -22.45 -14.50 -5.99
C VAL A 84 -23.26 -14.11 -4.73
N ILE A 85 -23.63 -15.10 -3.91
CA ILE A 85 -24.42 -14.84 -2.69
C ILE A 85 -23.58 -14.07 -1.68
N ARG A 86 -22.33 -14.48 -1.47
CA ARG A 86 -21.41 -13.82 -0.53
C ARG A 86 -21.13 -12.38 -0.95
N GLY A 87 -20.93 -12.11 -2.24
CA GLY A 87 -20.72 -10.76 -2.75
C GLY A 87 -21.86 -9.80 -2.43
N LEU A 88 -23.12 -10.25 -2.53
CA LEU A 88 -24.27 -9.43 -2.14
C LEU A 88 -24.26 -9.04 -0.65
N ILE A 89 -23.89 -10.00 0.21
CA ILE A 89 -23.78 -9.76 1.66
C ILE A 89 -22.60 -8.84 1.96
N GLU A 90 -21.45 -9.07 1.32
CA GLU A 90 -20.25 -8.27 1.50
C GLU A 90 -20.47 -6.81 1.12
N GLN A 91 -21.18 -6.55 0.01
CA GLN A 91 -21.56 -5.20 -0.39
C GLN A 91 -22.35 -4.47 0.70
N GLU A 92 -23.27 -5.18 1.35
CA GLU A 92 -24.09 -4.60 2.42
C GLU A 92 -23.27 -4.35 3.68
N ILE A 93 -22.36 -5.26 4.03
CA ILE A 93 -21.40 -5.07 5.12
C ILE A 93 -20.54 -3.82 4.86
N ILE A 94 -19.99 -3.66 3.65
CA ILE A 94 -19.21 -2.47 3.27
C ILE A 94 -20.07 -1.20 3.37
N ASN A 95 -21.33 -1.26 2.92
CA ASN A 95 -22.23 -0.12 3.00
C ASN A 95 -22.54 0.31 4.45
N LEU A 96 -22.57 -0.64 5.39
CA LEU A 96 -22.92 -0.40 6.78
C LEU A 96 -21.72 -0.09 7.68
N CYS A 97 -20.57 -0.73 7.42
CA CYS A 97 -19.47 -0.83 8.38
C CYS A 97 -18.16 -0.16 7.93
N ALA A 98 -17.98 0.13 6.64
CA ALA A 98 -16.72 0.68 6.16
C ALA A 98 -16.43 2.07 6.77
N ALA A 99 -15.18 2.30 7.19
CA ALA A 99 -14.69 3.63 7.54
C ALA A 99 -14.76 4.54 6.30
N ARG A 100 -15.32 5.75 6.45
CA ARG A 100 -15.58 6.68 5.34
C ARG A 100 -14.98 8.06 5.59
N PRO A 101 -13.65 8.21 5.62
CA PRO A 101 -13.04 9.52 5.84
C PRO A 101 -13.31 10.51 4.69
N ASP A 102 -13.38 10.04 3.43
CA ASP A 102 -13.35 10.92 2.25
C ASP A 102 -14.67 11.06 1.46
N ARG A 103 -15.75 10.42 1.90
CA ARG A 103 -17.03 10.48 1.17
C ARG A 103 -17.86 11.70 1.58
N MET A 104 -17.76 12.77 0.79
CA MET A 104 -18.64 13.94 0.89
C MET A 104 -20.10 13.67 0.47
N VAL A 105 -20.41 12.51 -0.13
CA VAL A 105 -21.75 12.19 -0.68
C VAL A 105 -22.22 10.80 -0.22
N PRO A 106 -23.50 10.63 0.18
CA PRO A 106 -24.06 9.38 0.71
C PRO A 106 -24.36 8.30 -0.35
N GLN A 107 -23.61 8.24 -1.45
CA GLN A 107 -23.77 7.18 -2.46
C GLN A 107 -23.30 5.81 -1.94
N SER A 108 -23.99 4.73 -2.30
CA SER A 108 -23.58 3.36 -1.96
C SER A 108 -22.16 3.03 -2.44
N TYR A 109 -21.48 2.07 -1.82
CA TYR A 109 -20.28 1.48 -2.42
C TYR A 109 -20.74 0.92 -3.76
N SER A 110 -20.25 1.48 -4.85
CA SER A 110 -20.59 1.10 -6.20
C SER A 110 -19.30 1.32 -6.95
N GLY A 111 -18.40 0.33 -6.90
CA GLY A 111 -17.60 0.07 -8.09
C GLY A 111 -18.55 0.04 -9.29
N SER A 112 -18.09 0.50 -10.45
CA SER A 112 -18.87 0.57 -11.68
C SER A 112 -19.90 -0.58 -11.78
N PRO A 113 -21.16 -0.36 -12.17
CA PRO A 113 -22.20 -1.39 -12.18
C PRO A 113 -21.84 -2.66 -13.00
N SER A 114 -20.79 -2.61 -13.83
CA SER A 114 -20.16 -3.74 -14.52
C SER A 114 -19.28 -4.65 -13.63
N ASP A 115 -18.90 -4.21 -12.44
CA ASP A 115 -17.98 -4.89 -11.49
C ASP A 115 -18.69 -5.60 -10.33
N ARG A 116 -20.03 -5.60 -10.31
CA ARG A 116 -20.83 -6.27 -9.26
C ARG A 116 -20.59 -7.77 -9.17
N THR A 117 -19.97 -8.37 -10.20
CA THR A 117 -19.56 -9.78 -10.26
C THR A 117 -18.14 -10.03 -9.77
N SER A 118 -17.37 -8.98 -9.52
CA SER A 118 -15.95 -8.99 -9.16
C SER A 118 -15.71 -8.21 -7.87
N LEU A 119 -16.60 -8.36 -6.88
CA LEU A 119 -16.16 -8.07 -5.52
C LEU A 119 -15.04 -9.05 -5.22
N SER A 120 -13.86 -8.48 -5.03
CA SER A 120 -12.64 -9.18 -4.69
C SER A 120 -12.73 -9.77 -3.29
N LEU A 121 -13.56 -10.80 -3.16
CA LEU A 121 -13.78 -11.51 -1.92
C LEU A 121 -12.42 -12.02 -1.45
N TYR A 122 -12.00 -11.55 -0.27
CA TYR A 122 -10.75 -11.93 0.37
C TYR A 122 -9.46 -11.41 -0.32
N GLU A 123 -9.51 -10.34 -1.12
CA GLU A 123 -8.29 -9.69 -1.65
C GLU A 123 -7.73 -8.59 -0.73
N CYS A 124 -8.21 -8.49 0.50
CA CYS A 124 -7.60 -7.65 1.53
C CYS A 124 -7.01 -8.51 2.64
N ASN A 125 -5.91 -8.04 3.23
CA ASN A 125 -5.38 -8.70 4.42
C ASN A 125 -6.35 -8.51 5.59
N LEU A 126 -6.53 -9.55 6.40
CA LEU A 126 -7.47 -9.57 7.52
C LEU A 126 -7.22 -8.50 8.59
N GLU A 127 -5.99 -8.00 8.72
CA GLU A 127 -5.67 -6.96 9.69
C GLU A 127 -6.14 -5.55 9.30
N ARG A 128 -6.60 -5.33 8.06
CA ARG A 128 -7.04 -4.00 7.62
C ARG A 128 -8.47 -3.71 8.05
N GLU A 129 -8.67 -2.50 8.54
CA GLU A 129 -10.02 -1.96 8.74
C GLU A 129 -10.74 -1.81 7.40
N LEU A 130 -12.01 -2.19 7.38
CA LEU A 130 -12.84 -2.15 6.18
C LEU A 130 -12.98 -0.71 5.69
N GLY A 131 -12.58 -0.43 4.44
CA GLY A 131 -12.67 0.90 3.84
C GLY A 131 -11.58 1.88 4.25
N SER A 132 -10.60 1.46 5.06
CA SER A 132 -9.40 2.28 5.29
C SER A 132 -8.52 2.30 4.04
N GLU A 133 -8.15 3.49 3.60
CA GLU A 133 -7.20 3.74 2.51
C GLU A 133 -5.84 4.20 3.03
N ASP A 134 -5.64 4.17 4.36
CA ASP A 134 -4.40 4.58 4.99
C ASP A 134 -3.26 3.61 4.69
N PHE A 135 -2.04 4.16 4.67
CA PHE A 135 -0.86 3.33 4.59
C PHE A 135 -0.68 2.56 5.89
N SER A 136 -0.56 1.23 5.79
CA SER A 136 -0.28 0.36 6.94
C SER A 136 0.83 -0.64 6.64
N LEU A 137 1.36 -1.24 7.70
CA LEU A 137 2.33 -2.32 7.57
C LEU A 137 1.70 -3.48 6.81
N GLY A 138 2.46 -4.07 5.89
CA GLY A 138 1.96 -5.14 5.01
C GLY A 138 1.17 -4.64 3.80
N GLN A 139 1.31 -3.35 3.44
CA GLN A 139 0.75 -2.74 2.22
C GLN A 139 0.97 -3.60 0.96
N ILE A 140 2.22 -4.05 0.76
CA ILE A 140 2.66 -4.80 -0.42
C ILE A 140 3.22 -6.15 0.04
N SER A 141 2.68 -7.25 -0.48
CA SER A 141 3.17 -8.59 -0.17
C SER A 141 4.53 -8.88 -0.83
N VAL A 142 5.35 -9.68 -0.14
CA VAL A 142 6.69 -10.09 -0.64
C VAL A 142 6.59 -10.81 -1.99
N GLU A 143 5.60 -11.68 -2.16
CA GLU A 143 5.35 -12.40 -3.42
C GLU A 143 5.10 -11.42 -4.58
N SER A 144 4.35 -10.35 -4.33
CA SER A 144 4.11 -9.34 -5.36
C SER A 144 5.37 -8.56 -5.73
N THR A 145 6.25 -8.28 -4.77
CA THR A 145 7.56 -7.67 -5.02
C THR A 145 8.42 -8.59 -5.88
N TRP A 146 8.52 -9.88 -5.54
CA TRP A 146 9.27 -10.84 -6.34
C TRP A 146 8.73 -10.98 -7.76
N SER A 147 7.40 -10.96 -7.92
CA SER A 147 6.75 -11.03 -9.22
C SER A 147 7.11 -9.83 -10.10
N LEU A 148 7.11 -8.61 -9.53
CA LEU A 148 7.51 -7.41 -10.26
C LEU A 148 8.99 -7.36 -10.62
N VAL A 149 9.86 -7.78 -9.70
CA VAL A 149 11.32 -7.67 -9.87
C VAL A 149 11.88 -8.84 -10.70
N GLY A 150 11.06 -9.85 -11.03
CA GLY A 150 11.49 -11.03 -11.80
C GLY A 150 12.35 -11.99 -10.97
N SER A 151 12.22 -11.99 -9.65
CA SER A 151 13.05 -12.80 -8.74
C SER A 151 12.46 -14.18 -8.41
N LEU A 152 11.33 -14.57 -9.04
CA LEU A 152 10.64 -15.84 -8.79
C LEU A 152 11.30 -17.06 -9.47
N ASP A 153 12.23 -16.83 -10.40
CA ASP A 153 12.93 -17.89 -11.11
C ASP A 153 14.30 -18.15 -10.47
N ASN A 154 14.37 -19.02 -9.45
CA ASN A 154 15.64 -19.75 -9.15
C ASN A 154 15.58 -20.92 -8.14
N ASN A 155 14.47 -21.17 -7.43
CA ASN A 155 14.49 -22.16 -6.33
C ASN A 155 13.53 -23.36 -6.47
N LEU A 156 12.83 -23.52 -7.60
CA LEU A 156 11.97 -24.69 -7.84
C LEU A 156 12.58 -25.71 -8.81
N SER A 157 13.72 -25.43 -9.45
CA SER A 157 14.34 -26.35 -10.40
C SER A 157 15.34 -27.34 -9.78
N ASN A 158 15.61 -27.27 -8.47
CA ASN A 158 16.63 -28.11 -7.82
C ASN A 158 16.11 -29.09 -6.76
N SER A 159 14.78 -29.29 -6.61
CA SER A 159 14.25 -30.30 -5.67
C SER A 159 13.68 -31.56 -6.32
N ASP A 160 13.74 -31.70 -7.65
CA ASP A 160 13.36 -32.94 -8.35
C ASP A 160 14.58 -33.80 -8.66
N THR A 161 15.27 -34.26 -7.60
CA THR A 161 16.04 -35.51 -7.65
C THR A 161 16.07 -36.16 -6.27
N THR A 162 15.11 -37.05 -6.02
CA THR A 162 15.37 -38.24 -5.19
C THR A 162 14.93 -39.47 -5.97
N ASP A 163 15.75 -39.84 -6.97
CA ASP A 163 15.94 -41.25 -7.28
C ASP A 163 16.84 -41.84 -6.19
N SER A 164 16.37 -42.93 -5.56
CA SER A 164 17.15 -44.10 -5.09
C SER A 164 16.58 -44.69 -3.78
N LEU A 165 15.66 -45.66 -3.91
CA LEU A 165 15.72 -47.06 -3.42
C LEU A 165 14.33 -47.70 -3.36
#